data_AF-A0A5N6UQA3-F1
#
_entry.id   AF-A0A5N6UQA3-F1
#
_cell.length_a   1.000
_cell.length_b   1.000
_cell.length_c   1.000
_cell.angle_alpha   90.00
_cell.angle_beta   90.00
_cell.angle_gamma   90.00
#
_symmetry.space_group_name_H-M   'P 1'
#
loop_
_entity.id
_entity.type
_entity.pdbx_description
1 polymer ?
#
loop_
_entity_poly.entity_id
_entity_poly.type
_entity_poly.pdbx_seq_one_letter_code
_entity_poly.pdbx_strand_id
1 'polypeptide(L)'
;MAALAPNATFSAGAELLLDRIQASTDSSSPLWVLAWGGTNVLAQALVKLHKDNSPNKAATLRKNLRIYTISDQDDTGAWLRQQWPDLFWINSIHGWNQYYMSTWVGISGDKFYGIDKGGPNSTIAGNAWIKENIQIGTLGAAYPDVAYTMEGDTPTFLYLIQNGLGVPEHPEYGSWGGRYQLVTPNQHGLGFRHYSDVQDQVVGLNGDTFKSNHATIWRWRNAYQHDFAARMRWTLTDDVTKANHHPLVNVNGSSGLELVDVYGVAGSEVVVDAGQSVDPDGDELTFNWIYYPEPSTINGAPDVNVTTFGSLGEKARLPVPIINRTCEAGIEHCDLFHFILEVTDSGSPPLTTYRRILLHVAESGGK
;
A
#
# COMPACT_ATOMS: atom_id res chain seq x y z
N MET A 1 -12.50 21.94 17.92
CA MET A 1 -12.26 22.16 16.48
C MET A 1 -12.27 23.64 16.12
N ALA A 2 -11.11 24.31 16.19
CA ALA A 2 -11.00 25.74 15.82
C ALA A 2 -11.33 26.00 14.33
N ALA A 3 -11.03 25.03 13.45
CA ALA A 3 -11.24 25.15 12.01
C ALA A 3 -12.71 25.19 11.58
N LEU A 4 -13.63 24.76 12.46
CA LEU A 4 -15.08 24.74 12.21
C LEU A 4 -15.84 25.78 13.05
N ALA A 5 -15.13 26.71 13.70
CA ALA A 5 -15.76 27.77 14.46
C ALA A 5 -16.64 28.66 13.56
N PRO A 6 -17.74 29.26 14.05
CA PRO A 6 -18.66 30.07 13.23
C PRO A 6 -18.00 31.23 12.48
N ASN A 7 -16.88 31.75 13.00
CA ASN A 7 -16.08 32.82 12.42
C ASN A 7 -14.81 32.34 11.70
N ALA A 8 -14.62 31.03 11.57
CA ALA A 8 -13.48 30.48 10.86
C ALA A 8 -13.57 30.84 9.37
N THR A 9 -12.50 31.39 8.82
CA THR A 9 -12.40 31.68 7.38
C THR A 9 -12.36 30.36 6.62
N PHE A 10 -13.21 30.24 5.61
CA PHE A 10 -13.14 29.13 4.66
C PHE A 10 -11.87 29.30 3.83
N SER A 11 -10.93 28.37 3.98
CA SER A 11 -9.60 28.50 3.37
C SER A 11 -9.62 28.23 1.86
N ALA A 12 -8.70 28.83 1.12
CA ALA A 12 -8.53 28.56 -0.31
C ALA A 12 -8.24 27.06 -0.59
N GLY A 13 -7.55 26.37 0.33
CA GLY A 13 -7.35 24.92 0.25
C GLY A 13 -8.66 24.13 0.39
N ALA A 14 -9.56 24.56 1.28
CA ALA A 14 -10.87 23.93 1.46
C ALA A 14 -11.78 24.20 0.26
N GLU A 15 -11.68 25.39 -0.35
CA GLU A 15 -12.39 25.73 -1.59
C GLU A 15 -11.93 24.86 -2.76
N LEU A 16 -10.62 24.78 -2.99
CA LEU A 16 -10.06 23.91 -4.02
C LEU A 16 -10.45 22.44 -3.79
N LEU A 17 -10.36 21.95 -2.56
CA LEU A 17 -10.74 20.57 -2.24
C LEU A 17 -12.23 20.33 -2.47
N LEU A 18 -13.10 21.26 -2.08
CA LEU A 18 -14.53 21.16 -2.33
C LEU A 18 -14.83 21.11 -3.84
N ASP A 19 -14.18 21.95 -4.64
CA ASP A 19 -14.31 21.93 -6.10
C ASP A 19 -13.88 20.57 -6.68
N ARG A 20 -12.79 20.00 -6.19
CA ARG A 20 -12.32 18.66 -6.61
C ARG A 20 -13.30 17.57 -6.21
N ILE A 21 -13.83 17.61 -4.98
CA ILE A 21 -14.86 16.67 -4.53
C ILE A 21 -16.09 16.73 -5.45
N GLN A 22 -16.53 17.94 -5.82
CA GLN A 22 -17.68 18.12 -6.70
C GLN A 22 -17.42 17.67 -8.14
N ALA A 23 -16.18 17.72 -8.62
CA ALA A 23 -15.78 17.28 -9.95
C ALA A 23 -15.52 15.77 -10.03
N SER A 24 -15.13 15.13 -8.91
CA SER A 24 -14.85 13.70 -8.84
C SER A 24 -16.14 12.90 -8.64
N THR A 25 -16.88 12.66 -9.72
CA THR A 25 -18.14 11.87 -9.70
C THR A 25 -18.01 10.46 -10.26
N ASP A 26 -16.87 10.11 -10.87
CA ASP A 26 -16.59 8.77 -11.35
C ASP A 26 -16.12 7.88 -10.20
N SER A 27 -16.88 6.84 -9.89
CA SER A 27 -16.57 5.89 -8.81
C SER A 27 -15.43 4.93 -9.15
N SER A 28 -15.07 4.80 -10.43
CA SER A 28 -13.91 4.01 -10.85
C SER A 28 -12.58 4.75 -10.65
N SER A 29 -12.65 6.07 -10.44
CA SER A 29 -11.50 6.95 -10.21
C SER A 29 -11.76 7.84 -8.98
N PRO A 30 -11.75 7.26 -7.78
CA PRO A 30 -12.05 8.00 -6.56
C PRO A 30 -11.01 9.09 -6.26
N LEU A 31 -11.44 10.12 -5.53
CA LEU A 31 -10.53 11.18 -5.09
C LEU A 31 -9.84 10.77 -3.79
N TRP A 32 -8.53 10.55 -3.88
CA TRP A 32 -7.67 10.31 -2.73
C TRP A 32 -7.27 11.63 -2.05
N VAL A 33 -7.49 11.70 -0.74
CA VAL A 33 -7.10 12.82 0.12
C VAL A 33 -6.05 12.30 1.10
N LEU A 34 -4.80 12.68 0.86
CA LEU A 34 -3.65 12.29 1.69
C LEU A 34 -3.43 13.36 2.76
N ALA A 35 -3.58 13.00 4.02
CA ALA A 35 -3.42 13.94 5.13
C ALA A 35 -2.15 13.63 5.94
N TRP A 36 -1.12 14.45 5.72
CA TRP A 36 0.18 14.34 6.38
C TRP A 36 0.18 14.99 7.77
N GLY A 37 -0.75 15.91 8.01
CA GLY A 37 -0.96 16.54 9.31
C GLY A 37 -2.40 16.36 9.79
N GLY A 38 -3.07 17.48 10.06
CA GLY A 38 -4.49 17.50 10.40
C GLY A 38 -5.41 17.33 9.19
N THR A 39 -6.69 17.06 9.46
CA THR A 39 -7.75 16.97 8.43
C THR A 39 -8.71 18.16 8.45
N ASN A 40 -8.31 19.25 9.09
CA ASN A 40 -9.11 20.48 9.21
C ASN A 40 -9.59 21.07 7.87
N VAL A 41 -8.77 21.03 6.81
CA VAL A 41 -9.13 21.47 5.45
C VAL A 41 -10.24 20.59 4.87
N LEU A 42 -10.10 19.27 5.01
CA LEU A 42 -11.13 18.30 4.63
C LEU A 42 -12.42 18.53 5.43
N ALA A 43 -12.30 18.79 6.73
CA ALA A 43 -13.45 19.08 7.58
C ALA A 43 -14.21 20.33 7.12
N GLN A 44 -13.50 21.42 6.82
CA GLN A 44 -14.12 22.62 6.25
C GLN A 44 -14.86 22.31 4.94
N ALA A 45 -14.20 21.61 4.01
CA ALA A 45 -14.78 21.26 2.71
C ALA A 45 -16.04 20.40 2.86
N LEU A 46 -16.01 19.38 3.72
CA LEU A 46 -17.15 18.47 3.91
C LEU A 46 -18.31 19.12 4.68
N VAL A 47 -18.05 20.01 5.63
CA VAL A 47 -19.10 20.81 6.28
C VAL A 47 -19.82 21.70 5.27
N LYS A 48 -19.05 22.40 4.41
CA LYS A 48 -19.63 23.23 3.35
C LYS A 48 -20.39 22.38 2.33
N LEU A 49 -19.82 21.26 1.90
CA LEU A 49 -20.49 20.29 1.02
C LEU A 49 -21.86 19.87 1.58
N HIS A 50 -21.91 19.53 2.87
CA HIS A 50 -23.14 19.11 3.53
C HIS A 50 -24.16 20.25 3.65
N LYS A 51 -23.71 21.47 3.95
CA LYS A 51 -24.58 22.65 4.08
C LYS A 51 -25.18 23.08 2.74
N ASP A 52 -24.38 23.03 1.68
CA ASP A 52 -24.73 23.64 0.38
C ASP A 52 -25.43 22.65 -0.57
N ASN A 53 -25.60 21.37 -0.17
CA ASN A 53 -26.20 20.33 -0.99
C ASN A 53 -27.26 19.54 -0.21
N SER A 54 -28.13 18.82 -0.93
CA SER A 54 -29.05 17.88 -0.29
C SER A 54 -28.27 16.76 0.41
N PRO A 55 -28.82 16.14 1.48
CA PRO A 55 -28.17 15.04 2.18
C PRO A 55 -27.72 13.90 1.25
N ASN A 56 -28.56 13.55 0.27
CA ASN A 56 -28.26 12.50 -0.71
C ASN A 56 -27.10 12.89 -1.62
N LYS A 57 -27.09 14.12 -2.18
CA LYS A 57 -26.00 14.57 -3.05
C LYS A 57 -24.67 14.64 -2.30
N ALA A 58 -24.68 15.17 -1.07
CA ALA A 58 -23.48 15.22 -0.24
C ALA A 58 -22.97 13.81 0.10
N ALA A 59 -23.85 12.86 0.40
CA ALA A 59 -23.47 11.47 0.66
C ALA A 59 -22.88 10.79 -0.59
N THR A 60 -23.48 10.96 -1.76
CA THR A 60 -22.94 10.42 -3.02
C THR A 60 -21.53 10.93 -3.29
N LEU A 61 -21.28 12.23 -3.11
CA LEU A 61 -19.95 12.82 -3.32
C LEU A 61 -18.93 12.32 -2.29
N ARG A 62 -19.33 12.20 -1.00
CA ARG A 62 -18.44 11.65 0.05
C ARG A 62 -18.06 10.19 -0.19
N LYS A 63 -18.97 9.37 -0.71
CA LYS A 63 -18.68 7.96 -1.03
C LYS A 63 -17.57 7.78 -2.07
N ASN A 64 -17.30 8.81 -2.89
CA ASN A 64 -16.21 8.79 -3.85
C ASN A 64 -14.85 9.21 -3.26
N LEU A 65 -14.79 9.51 -1.97
CA LEU A 65 -13.55 9.89 -1.30
C LEU A 65 -12.84 8.68 -0.71
N ARG A 66 -11.52 8.72 -0.78
CA ARG A 66 -10.62 7.80 -0.06
C ARG A 66 -9.66 8.66 0.75
N ILE A 67 -9.64 8.48 2.06
CA ILE A 67 -8.83 9.29 2.95
C ILE A 67 -7.75 8.39 3.55
N TYR A 68 -6.50 8.83 3.48
CA TYR A 68 -5.40 8.17 4.17
C TYR A 68 -4.65 9.22 4.98
N THR A 69 -4.65 9.04 6.31
CA THR A 69 -4.00 9.95 7.24
C THR A 69 -2.82 9.30 7.96
N ILE A 70 -1.80 10.12 8.20
CA ILE A 70 -0.62 9.74 8.99
C ILE A 70 -0.97 9.96 10.46
N SER A 71 -1.60 8.93 11.02
CA SER A 71 -2.33 9.04 12.29
C SER A 71 -3.42 10.12 12.21
N ASP A 72 -4.03 10.51 13.34
CA ASP A 72 -4.85 11.72 13.42
C ASP A 72 -4.09 12.78 14.21
N GLN A 73 -3.61 13.83 13.54
CA GLN A 73 -2.80 14.89 14.16
C GLN A 73 -3.60 16.15 14.53
N ASP A 74 -4.92 16.12 14.36
CA ASP A 74 -5.86 17.10 14.92
C ASP A 74 -7.17 16.42 15.38
N ASP A 75 -8.09 17.20 15.93
CA ASP A 75 -9.37 16.70 16.44
C ASP A 75 -10.42 16.44 15.35
N THR A 76 -10.13 16.78 14.09
CA THR A 76 -11.13 16.74 13.02
C THR A 76 -11.26 15.36 12.38
N GLY A 77 -10.21 14.53 12.39
CA GLY A 77 -10.27 13.17 11.79
C GLY A 77 -11.27 12.27 12.51
N ALA A 78 -11.15 12.17 13.84
CA ALA A 78 -12.11 11.46 14.67
C ALA A 78 -13.53 12.04 14.57
N TRP A 79 -13.66 13.37 14.51
CA TRP A 79 -14.96 14.01 14.35
C TRP A 79 -15.62 13.67 13.01
N LEU A 80 -14.86 13.74 11.90
CA LEU A 80 -15.33 13.40 10.56
C LEU A 80 -15.87 11.98 10.48
N ARG A 81 -15.13 11.00 11.02
CA ARG A 81 -15.58 9.60 11.05
C ARG A 81 -16.84 9.40 11.90
N GLN A 82 -17.08 10.23 12.92
CA GLN A 82 -18.33 10.21 13.69
C GLN A 82 -19.49 10.85 12.93
N GLN A 83 -19.27 11.94 12.19
CA GLN A 83 -20.32 12.60 11.43
C GLN A 83 -20.75 11.78 10.19
N TRP A 84 -19.77 11.18 9.52
CA TRP A 84 -19.96 10.48 8.24
C TRP A 84 -19.20 9.14 8.29
N PRO A 85 -19.80 8.10 8.92
CA PRO A 85 -19.16 6.80 9.07
C PRO A 85 -18.93 6.08 7.73
N ASP A 86 -19.60 6.52 6.66
CA ASP A 86 -19.46 5.98 5.30
C ASP A 86 -18.17 6.41 4.59
N LEU A 87 -17.39 7.33 5.18
CA LEU A 87 -16.07 7.73 4.66
C LEU A 87 -15.09 6.56 4.72
N PHE A 88 -14.51 6.22 3.57
CA PHE A 88 -13.36 5.32 3.51
C PHE A 88 -12.15 6.03 4.12
N TRP A 89 -11.63 5.46 5.20
CA TRP A 89 -10.60 6.10 5.99
C TRP A 89 -9.54 5.10 6.43
N ILE A 90 -8.30 5.32 6.04
CA ILE A 90 -7.12 4.61 6.53
C ILE A 90 -6.41 5.50 7.55
N ASN A 91 -6.17 5.00 8.76
CA ASN A 91 -5.24 5.64 9.69
C ASN A 91 -4.61 4.66 10.68
N SER A 92 -3.50 5.07 11.29
CA SER A 92 -2.97 4.40 12.47
C SER A 92 -3.64 4.95 13.73
N ILE A 93 -4.29 4.09 14.50
CA ILE A 93 -4.96 4.45 15.76
C ILE A 93 -4.03 4.19 16.94
N HIS A 94 -3.64 5.25 17.64
CA HIS A 94 -2.86 5.15 18.87
C HIS A 94 -3.15 6.33 19.80
N GLY A 95 -2.69 6.24 21.05
CA GLY A 95 -2.78 7.36 21.99
C GLY A 95 -1.97 8.58 21.50
N TRP A 96 -2.38 9.78 21.89
CA TRP A 96 -1.65 11.01 21.53
C TRP A 96 -0.16 10.91 21.87
N ASN A 97 0.71 11.31 20.93
CA ASN A 97 2.18 11.19 21.00
C ASN A 97 2.77 9.76 21.09
N GLN A 98 1.97 8.71 20.99
CA GLN A 98 2.45 7.31 20.94
C GLN A 98 2.78 6.88 19.50
N TYR A 99 3.47 7.73 18.74
CA TYR A 99 3.70 7.53 17.31
C TYR A 99 4.47 6.24 16.96
N TYR A 100 5.31 5.74 17.87
CA TYR A 100 6.04 4.48 17.66
C TYR A 100 5.12 3.25 17.48
N MET A 101 3.81 3.38 17.75
CA MET A 101 2.82 2.33 17.52
C MET A 101 2.27 2.32 16.10
N SER A 102 2.52 3.38 15.32
CA SER A 102 1.89 3.59 14.02
C SER A 102 2.64 2.91 12.88
N THR A 103 1.89 2.33 11.94
CA THR A 103 2.45 1.62 10.77
C THR A 103 3.47 2.47 10.00
N TRP A 104 3.24 3.78 9.84
CA TRP A 104 4.08 4.67 9.04
C TRP A 104 5.53 4.78 9.53
N VAL A 105 5.78 4.47 10.81
CA VAL A 105 7.14 4.39 11.38
C VAL A 105 8.01 3.36 10.64
N GLY A 106 7.40 2.39 9.94
CA GLY A 106 8.09 1.45 9.07
C GLY A 106 8.90 2.09 7.93
N ILE A 107 8.70 3.36 7.58
CA ILE A 107 9.54 4.03 6.57
C ILE A 107 10.99 4.13 7.03
N SER A 108 11.24 4.65 8.24
CA SER A 108 12.60 4.95 8.69
C SER A 108 12.78 5.06 10.22
N GLY A 109 11.74 4.74 11.01
CA GLY A 109 11.74 5.00 12.44
C GLY A 109 12.38 3.92 13.30
N ASP A 110 12.87 2.82 12.72
CA ASP A 110 13.46 1.69 13.43
C ASP A 110 14.61 2.10 14.37
N LYS A 111 15.52 2.96 13.92
CA LYS A 111 16.60 3.50 14.76
C LYS A 111 16.09 4.52 15.79
N PHE A 112 15.22 5.44 15.38
CA PHE A 112 14.76 6.56 16.21
C PHE A 112 13.88 6.09 17.37
N TYR A 113 12.93 5.19 17.11
CA TYR A 113 12.03 4.63 18.12
C TYR A 113 12.54 3.31 18.73
N GLY A 114 13.59 2.71 18.16
CA GLY A 114 14.18 1.48 18.67
C GLY A 114 13.32 0.23 18.43
N ILE A 115 12.48 0.25 17.39
CA ILE A 115 11.60 -0.87 16.99
C ILE A 115 12.28 -1.74 15.93
N ASP A 116 11.82 -2.99 15.79
CA ASP A 116 12.19 -3.94 14.71
C ASP A 116 13.70 -3.97 14.38
N LYS A 117 14.55 -3.89 15.40
CA LYS A 117 16.01 -3.78 15.23
C LYS A 117 16.55 -5.00 14.50
N GLY A 118 17.22 -4.76 13.37
CA GLY A 118 17.76 -5.83 12.52
C GLY A 118 16.75 -6.38 11.50
N GLY A 119 15.49 -5.93 11.55
CA GLY A 119 14.46 -6.23 10.55
C GLY A 119 14.79 -5.62 9.20
N PRO A 120 14.65 -4.29 9.04
CA PRO A 120 14.86 -3.62 7.77
C PRO A 120 16.30 -3.14 7.54
N ASN A 121 16.59 -2.79 6.29
CA ASN A 121 17.84 -2.11 5.95
C ASN A 121 17.81 -0.64 6.40
N SER A 122 18.38 -0.32 7.55
CA SER A 122 18.41 1.05 8.08
C SER A 122 19.51 1.94 7.49
N THR A 123 20.34 1.45 6.56
CA THR A 123 21.40 2.28 5.93
C THR A 123 20.85 3.11 4.78
N ILE A 124 19.90 2.56 4.01
CA ILE A 124 19.24 3.20 2.87
C ILE A 124 18.11 4.18 3.25
N ALA A 125 17.98 4.49 4.53
CA ALA A 125 17.16 5.59 5.04
C ALA A 125 18.00 6.55 5.92
N GLY A 126 19.33 6.37 5.94
CA GLY A 126 20.25 7.18 6.73
C GLY A 126 20.76 8.40 5.97
N ASN A 127 21.18 9.43 6.71
CA ASN A 127 21.62 10.72 6.15
C ASN A 127 22.71 10.60 5.07
N ALA A 128 23.64 9.66 5.21
CA ALA A 128 24.69 9.44 4.20
C ALA A 128 24.11 8.98 2.86
N TRP A 129 23.20 8.00 2.89
CA TRP A 129 22.54 7.48 1.69
C TRP A 129 21.62 8.52 1.05
N ILE A 130 20.87 9.28 1.88
CA ILE A 130 20.02 10.39 1.42
C ILE A 130 20.85 11.44 0.68
N LYS A 131 21.97 11.84 1.28
CA LYS A 131 22.85 12.84 0.68
C LYS A 131 23.40 12.40 -0.67
N GLU A 132 23.75 11.13 -0.79
CA GLU A 132 24.35 10.56 -1.99
C GLU A 132 23.33 10.29 -3.10
N ASN A 133 22.12 9.84 -2.75
CA ASN A 133 21.16 9.32 -3.73
C ASN A 133 19.92 10.21 -3.95
N ILE A 134 19.56 11.03 -2.97
CA ILE A 134 18.32 11.82 -2.98
C ILE A 134 18.60 13.31 -3.06
N GLN A 135 19.51 13.85 -2.25
CA GLN A 135 19.85 15.28 -2.25
C GLN A 135 20.80 15.66 -3.39
N ILE A 136 20.45 15.23 -4.61
CA ILE A 136 21.22 15.45 -5.85
C ILE A 136 20.39 16.25 -6.87
N GLY A 137 21.06 17.07 -7.66
CA GLY A 137 20.41 17.93 -8.67
C GLY A 137 19.46 18.98 -8.09
N THR A 138 18.63 19.56 -8.95
CA THR A 138 17.76 20.69 -8.60
C THR A 138 16.66 20.31 -7.62
N LEU A 139 16.02 19.16 -7.81
CA LEU A 139 14.98 18.68 -6.88
C LEU A 139 15.58 18.25 -5.55
N GLY A 140 16.73 17.57 -5.57
CA GLY A 140 17.40 17.13 -4.35
C GLY A 140 17.90 18.28 -3.49
N ALA A 141 18.24 19.43 -4.09
CA ALA A 141 18.58 20.64 -3.33
C ALA A 141 17.39 21.20 -2.52
N ALA A 142 16.15 20.86 -2.88
CA ALA A 142 14.95 21.19 -2.10
C ALA A 142 14.58 20.12 -1.07
N TYR A 143 15.24 18.96 -1.08
CA TYR A 143 15.01 17.89 -0.13
C TYR A 143 15.80 18.19 1.17
N PRO A 144 15.11 18.46 2.30
CA PRO A 144 15.76 18.92 3.53
C PRO A 144 16.50 17.79 4.28
N ASP A 145 17.39 18.19 5.17
CA ASP A 145 18.01 17.25 6.11
C ASP A 145 16.99 16.67 7.10
N VAL A 146 17.20 15.43 7.52
CA VAL A 146 16.32 14.72 8.44
C VAL A 146 16.42 15.32 9.85
N ALA A 147 15.29 15.81 10.37
CA ALA A 147 15.20 16.35 11.74
C ALA A 147 14.88 15.28 12.80
N TYR A 148 14.02 14.31 12.47
CA TYR A 148 13.61 13.22 13.37
C TYR A 148 13.71 11.87 12.66
N THR A 149 12.69 11.50 11.90
CA THR A 149 12.65 10.37 10.96
C THR A 149 12.52 10.89 9.54
N MET A 150 13.01 10.14 8.57
CA MET A 150 12.86 10.45 7.16
C MET A 150 11.41 10.16 6.74
N GLU A 151 10.75 11.14 6.12
CA GLU A 151 9.54 10.91 5.31
C GLU A 151 8.41 10.14 6.03
N GLY A 152 8.08 10.54 7.26
CA GLY A 152 7.01 9.89 8.04
C GLY A 152 5.66 9.84 7.30
N ASP A 153 5.42 10.78 6.38
CA ASP A 153 4.14 10.91 5.67
C ASP A 153 4.07 10.19 4.32
N THR A 154 5.23 9.79 3.79
CA THR A 154 5.38 9.14 2.48
C THR A 154 4.57 7.86 2.28
N PRO A 155 4.19 7.04 3.30
CA PRO A 155 3.33 5.88 3.10
C PRO A 155 2.02 6.21 2.39
N THR A 156 1.45 7.39 2.64
CA THR A 156 0.21 7.83 1.97
C THR A 156 0.35 7.91 0.45
N PHE A 157 1.53 8.30 -0.04
CA PHE A 157 1.82 8.38 -1.46
C PHE A 157 2.28 7.02 -2.02
N LEU A 158 3.16 6.31 -1.32
CA LEU A 158 3.62 4.97 -1.74
C LEU A 158 2.47 3.97 -1.87
N TYR A 159 1.40 4.16 -1.09
CA TYR A 159 0.16 3.39 -1.21
C TYR A 159 -0.48 3.46 -2.60
N LEU A 160 -0.31 4.58 -3.30
CA LEU A 160 -0.92 4.83 -4.61
C LEU A 160 0.01 4.55 -5.78
N ILE A 161 1.31 4.33 -5.53
CA ILE A 161 2.26 3.99 -6.60
C ILE A 161 1.87 2.64 -7.19
N GLN A 162 1.53 2.65 -8.48
CA GLN A 162 1.27 1.43 -9.23
C GLN A 162 2.60 0.79 -9.60
N ASN A 163 2.93 -0.29 -8.90
CA ASN A 163 4.10 -1.15 -9.13
C ASN A 163 3.73 -2.64 -9.19
N GLY A 164 2.43 -2.94 -9.25
CA GLY A 164 1.84 -4.28 -9.31
C GLY A 164 1.70 -5.02 -7.98
N LEU A 165 2.03 -4.36 -6.85
CA LEU A 165 1.93 -4.93 -5.50
C LEU A 165 0.57 -4.67 -4.85
N GLY A 166 0.15 -3.41 -4.81
CA GLY A 166 -1.01 -2.94 -4.05
C GLY A 166 -2.23 -2.67 -4.92
N VAL A 167 -3.40 -2.74 -4.32
CA VAL A 167 -4.67 -2.32 -4.93
C VAL A 167 -5.29 -1.29 -4.00
N PRO A 168 -5.36 0.00 -4.37
CA PRO A 168 -5.76 1.07 -3.45
C PRO A 168 -7.17 0.91 -2.85
N GLU A 169 -8.09 0.23 -3.55
CA GLU A 169 -9.42 -0.04 -3.01
C GLU A 169 -9.47 -1.20 -2.01
N HIS A 170 -8.37 -1.95 -1.85
CA HIS A 170 -8.21 -3.10 -0.95
C HIS A 170 -7.05 -2.88 0.04
N PRO A 171 -7.25 -2.06 1.09
CA PRO A 171 -6.22 -1.82 2.12
C PRO A 171 -5.68 -3.09 2.76
N GLU A 172 -6.49 -4.14 2.80
CA GLU A 172 -6.16 -5.43 3.39
C GLU A 172 -5.15 -6.23 2.56
N TYR A 173 -4.90 -5.87 1.30
CA TYR A 173 -3.94 -6.59 0.44
C TYR A 173 -2.49 -6.20 0.73
N GLY A 174 -2.26 -4.98 1.20
CA GLY A 174 -0.93 -4.44 1.46
C GLY A 174 -0.27 -3.85 0.20
N SER A 175 0.55 -2.83 0.42
CA SER A 175 1.31 -2.09 -0.59
C SER A 175 2.61 -1.57 0.04
N TRP A 176 3.39 -0.76 -0.70
CA TRP A 176 4.49 0.00 -0.11
C TRP A 176 4.05 1.00 0.97
N GLY A 177 2.78 1.42 0.94
CA GLY A 177 2.17 2.24 2.00
C GLY A 177 1.68 1.44 3.21
N GLY A 178 1.88 0.12 3.25
CA GLY A 178 1.45 -0.73 4.35
C GLY A 178 0.15 -1.48 4.06
N ARG A 179 -0.34 -2.19 5.07
CA ARG A 179 -1.54 -3.02 5.04
C ARG A 179 -2.46 -2.63 6.19
N TYR A 180 -3.75 -2.61 5.94
CA TYR A 180 -4.76 -2.13 6.88
C TYR A 180 -6.03 -2.97 6.78
N GLN A 181 -6.75 -3.14 7.88
CA GLN A 181 -8.00 -3.89 7.86
C GLN A 181 -9.13 -3.10 8.52
N LEU A 182 -10.35 -3.36 8.06
CA LEU A 182 -11.55 -2.74 8.57
C LEU A 182 -11.69 -3.00 10.07
N VAL A 183 -11.78 -1.93 10.86
CA VAL A 183 -11.84 -1.99 12.33
C VAL A 183 -13.14 -2.63 12.81
N THR A 184 -14.24 -2.41 12.10
CA THR A 184 -15.56 -2.94 12.47
C THR A 184 -16.28 -3.49 11.24
N PRO A 185 -16.05 -4.76 10.87
CA PRO A 185 -16.79 -5.42 9.80
C PRO A 185 -18.19 -5.81 10.30
N ASN A 186 -19.10 -4.85 10.36
CA ASN A 186 -20.50 -5.11 10.71
C ASN A 186 -21.43 -4.62 9.60
N GLN A 187 -21.98 -5.57 8.84
CA GLN A 187 -22.95 -5.32 7.77
C GLN A 187 -24.30 -4.76 8.28
N HIS A 188 -24.60 -4.93 9.57
CA HIS A 188 -25.80 -4.40 10.23
C HIS A 188 -25.51 -3.16 11.10
N GLY A 189 -24.26 -2.70 11.13
CA GLY A 189 -23.81 -1.55 11.91
C GLY A 189 -23.97 -0.22 11.16
N LEU A 190 -23.38 0.84 11.71
CA LEU A 190 -23.37 2.19 11.11
C LEU A 190 -22.55 2.27 9.80
N GLY A 191 -21.98 1.16 9.33
CA GLY A 191 -21.21 1.11 8.08
C GLY A 191 -19.88 1.84 8.14
N PHE A 192 -19.21 1.86 9.31
CA PHE A 192 -17.88 2.47 9.46
C PHE A 192 -16.90 1.87 8.44
N ARG A 193 -16.42 2.68 7.50
CA ARG A 193 -15.36 2.31 6.54
C ARG A 193 -13.98 2.74 7.03
N HIS A 194 -13.72 2.47 8.30
CA HIS A 194 -12.46 2.83 8.97
C HIS A 194 -11.51 1.63 9.03
N TYR A 195 -10.37 1.76 8.37
CA TYR A 195 -9.28 0.78 8.30
C TYR A 195 -8.13 1.21 9.22
N SER A 196 -7.57 0.26 9.96
CA SER A 196 -6.46 0.49 10.89
C SER A 196 -5.36 -0.56 10.72
N ASP A 197 -4.21 -0.25 11.33
CA ASP A 197 -3.00 -1.06 11.38
C ASP A 197 -3.29 -2.54 11.61
N VAL A 198 -2.62 -3.38 10.81
CA VAL A 198 -2.50 -4.83 11.02
C VAL A 198 -1.04 -5.22 11.08
N GLN A 199 -0.73 -6.42 11.55
CA GLN A 199 0.63 -6.92 11.64
C GLN A 199 0.92 -7.95 10.56
N ASP A 200 2.11 -7.87 9.99
CA ASP A 200 2.69 -8.92 9.14
C ASP A 200 3.72 -9.73 9.94
N GLN A 201 3.94 -10.97 9.51
CA GLN A 201 5.01 -11.83 10.00
C GLN A 201 6.12 -11.89 8.95
N VAL A 202 7.23 -11.18 9.18
CA VAL A 202 8.31 -11.03 8.20
C VAL A 202 9.65 -11.44 8.80
N VAL A 203 10.46 -12.19 8.05
CA VAL A 203 11.85 -12.50 8.42
C VAL A 203 12.73 -11.30 8.08
N GLY A 204 13.42 -10.76 9.08
CA GLY A 204 14.33 -9.62 8.94
C GLY A 204 15.70 -9.99 8.37
N LEU A 205 16.50 -8.97 8.07
CA LEU A 205 17.88 -9.13 7.60
C LEU A 205 18.80 -9.81 8.63
N ASN A 206 18.46 -9.73 9.92
CA ASN A 206 19.15 -10.43 10.99
C ASN A 206 18.73 -11.91 11.12
N GLY A 207 17.78 -12.39 10.31
CA GLY A 207 17.24 -13.75 10.34
C GLY A 207 16.12 -13.98 11.38
N ASP A 208 15.78 -12.98 12.20
CA ASP A 208 14.68 -13.09 13.16
C ASP A 208 13.33 -12.86 12.49
N THR A 209 12.29 -13.47 13.05
CA THR A 209 10.90 -13.27 12.61
C THR A 209 10.25 -12.14 13.42
N PHE A 210 9.75 -11.12 12.73
CA PHE A 210 9.05 -9.98 13.31
C PHE A 210 7.55 -10.10 13.07
N LYS A 211 6.75 -9.93 14.12
CA LYS A 211 5.30 -9.74 14.05
C LYS A 211 4.99 -8.28 14.34
N SER A 212 4.83 -7.48 13.29
CA SER A 212 4.86 -6.02 13.41
C SER A 212 4.01 -5.34 12.35
N ASN A 213 3.35 -4.25 12.71
CA ASN A 213 2.63 -3.41 11.75
C ASN A 213 3.60 -2.59 10.90
N HIS A 214 4.76 -2.22 11.45
CA HIS A 214 5.83 -1.58 10.68
C HIS A 214 6.38 -2.48 9.58
N ALA A 215 6.37 -3.80 9.80
CA ALA A 215 6.81 -4.79 8.82
C ALA A 215 5.95 -4.81 7.56
N THR A 216 4.70 -4.33 7.63
CA THR A 216 3.85 -4.17 6.45
C THR A 216 4.40 -3.14 5.46
N ILE A 217 5.29 -2.24 5.91
CA ILE A 217 6.00 -1.26 5.08
C ILE A 217 7.46 -1.67 4.88
N TRP A 218 8.22 -1.88 5.95
CA TRP A 218 9.67 -1.95 5.85
C TRP A 218 10.17 -3.18 5.09
N ARG A 219 9.35 -4.23 4.97
CA ARG A 219 9.64 -5.39 4.12
C ARG A 219 9.88 -5.03 2.66
N TRP A 220 9.35 -3.88 2.21
CA TRP A 220 9.50 -3.36 0.85
C TRP A 220 10.55 -2.24 0.71
N ARG A 221 11.30 -1.94 1.78
CA ARG A 221 12.17 -0.74 1.86
C ARG A 221 13.22 -0.66 0.79
N ASN A 222 13.89 -1.77 0.48
CA ASN A 222 14.91 -1.76 -0.56
C ASN A 222 14.30 -1.31 -1.90
N ALA A 223 13.14 -1.85 -2.27
CA ALA A 223 12.49 -1.54 -3.54
C ALA A 223 12.05 -0.07 -3.63
N TYR A 224 11.33 0.46 -2.63
CA TYR A 224 10.86 1.86 -2.71
C TYR A 224 11.99 2.89 -2.59
N GLN A 225 13.07 2.60 -1.84
CA GLN A 225 14.21 3.51 -1.78
C GLN A 225 15.04 3.48 -3.07
N HIS A 226 15.21 2.30 -3.68
CA HIS A 226 15.87 2.22 -4.98
C HIS A 226 15.05 2.89 -6.09
N ASP A 227 13.72 2.74 -6.09
CA ASP A 227 12.82 3.48 -6.97
C ASP A 227 13.03 4.99 -6.83
N PHE A 228 13.07 5.51 -5.60
CA PHE A 228 13.29 6.93 -5.38
C PHE A 228 14.66 7.40 -5.86
N ALA A 229 15.72 6.64 -5.56
CA ALA A 229 17.08 6.95 -6.01
C ALA A 229 17.22 6.93 -7.54
N ALA A 230 16.62 5.95 -8.24
CA ALA A 230 16.61 5.93 -9.69
C ALA A 230 15.84 7.11 -10.28
N ARG A 231 14.66 7.43 -9.72
CA ARG A 231 13.86 8.59 -10.15
C ARG A 231 14.60 9.90 -9.95
N MET A 232 15.38 10.05 -8.88
CA MET A 232 16.25 11.22 -8.72
C MET A 232 17.32 11.29 -9.81
N ARG A 233 17.92 10.17 -10.20
CA ARG A 233 18.88 10.10 -11.33
C ARG A 233 18.22 10.44 -12.67
N TRP A 234 16.96 10.06 -12.90
CA TRP A 234 16.20 10.45 -14.10
C TRP A 234 16.12 11.98 -14.26
N THR A 235 16.17 12.74 -13.16
CA THR A 235 16.12 14.20 -13.22
C THR A 235 17.45 14.86 -13.60
N LEU A 236 18.55 14.10 -13.66
CA LEU A 236 19.90 14.63 -13.91
C LEU A 236 20.32 14.57 -15.38
N THR A 237 19.55 13.86 -16.21
CA THR A 237 19.88 13.60 -17.61
C THR A 237 18.60 13.48 -18.43
N ASP A 238 18.61 13.97 -19.66
CA ASP A 238 17.56 13.76 -20.66
C ASP A 238 17.78 12.49 -21.51
N ASP A 239 18.99 11.94 -21.45
CA ASP A 239 19.34 10.66 -22.05
C ASP A 239 18.83 9.50 -21.20
N VAL A 240 17.77 8.85 -21.69
CA VAL A 240 17.15 7.68 -21.06
C VAL A 240 18.15 6.58 -20.76
N THR A 241 19.15 6.36 -21.62
CA THR A 241 20.09 5.23 -21.48
C THR A 241 21.09 5.39 -20.33
N LYS A 242 21.11 6.56 -19.67
CA LYS A 242 22.02 6.86 -18.55
C LYS A 242 21.42 6.59 -17.18
N ALA A 243 20.21 6.04 -17.12
CA ALA A 243 19.60 5.62 -15.87
C ALA A 243 18.85 4.30 -16.03
N ASN A 244 18.74 3.56 -14.93
CA ASN A 244 18.02 2.30 -14.88
C ASN A 244 16.49 2.51 -14.87
N HIS A 245 15.73 1.57 -15.41
CA HIS A 245 14.27 1.54 -15.43
C HIS A 245 13.73 0.21 -14.92
N HIS A 246 12.44 0.22 -14.57
CA HIS A 246 11.82 -0.93 -13.95
C HIS A 246 11.61 -2.08 -14.95
N PRO A 247 11.78 -3.35 -14.52
CA PRO A 247 11.44 -4.52 -15.33
C PRO A 247 9.98 -4.52 -15.81
N LEU A 248 9.75 -5.00 -17.02
CA LEU A 248 8.42 -5.23 -17.58
C LEU A 248 8.01 -6.69 -17.34
N VAL A 249 7.19 -6.91 -16.30
CA VAL A 249 6.83 -8.26 -15.84
C VAL A 249 5.60 -8.80 -16.57
N ASN A 250 5.76 -9.97 -17.19
CA ASN A 250 4.68 -10.74 -17.80
C ASN A 250 4.41 -11.99 -16.97
N VAL A 251 3.14 -12.33 -16.72
CA VAL A 251 2.75 -13.60 -16.08
C VAL A 251 1.65 -14.25 -16.91
N ASN A 252 1.89 -15.46 -17.41
CA ASN A 252 0.95 -16.22 -18.24
C ASN A 252 0.40 -15.43 -19.45
N GLY A 253 1.23 -14.59 -20.07
CA GLY A 253 0.84 -13.73 -21.19
C GLY A 253 0.19 -12.41 -20.79
N SER A 254 -0.16 -12.21 -19.52
CA SER A 254 -0.65 -10.94 -18.99
C SER A 254 0.53 -10.00 -18.70
N SER A 255 0.58 -8.87 -19.40
CA SER A 255 1.56 -7.79 -19.18
C SER A 255 0.94 -6.61 -18.44
N GLY A 256 1.77 -5.82 -17.76
CA GLY A 256 1.33 -4.62 -17.03
C GLY A 256 1.33 -4.85 -15.52
N LEU A 257 0.62 -3.98 -14.79
CA LEU A 257 0.65 -3.95 -13.32
C LEU A 257 -0.64 -4.48 -12.68
N GLU A 258 -1.61 -4.88 -13.51
CA GLU A 258 -2.86 -5.45 -13.03
C GLU A 258 -2.65 -6.81 -12.35
N LEU A 259 -3.58 -7.12 -11.45
CA LEU A 259 -3.66 -8.40 -10.77
C LEU A 259 -3.76 -9.56 -11.77
N VAL A 260 -3.27 -10.73 -11.35
CA VAL A 260 -3.40 -11.97 -12.13
C VAL A 260 -4.31 -12.92 -11.37
N ASP A 261 -5.53 -13.10 -11.84
CA ASP A 261 -6.42 -14.13 -11.32
C ASP A 261 -6.07 -15.50 -11.89
N VAL A 262 -5.96 -16.48 -11.01
CA VAL A 262 -5.81 -17.89 -11.37
C VAL A 262 -6.77 -18.74 -10.56
N TYR A 263 -7.18 -19.88 -11.12
CA TYR A 263 -8.19 -20.75 -10.54
C TYR A 263 -7.63 -22.15 -10.37
N GLY A 264 -7.87 -22.74 -9.20
CA GLY A 264 -7.36 -24.06 -8.86
C GLY A 264 -8.39 -24.89 -8.09
N VAL A 265 -8.37 -26.20 -8.29
CA VAL A 265 -9.19 -27.13 -7.48
C VAL A 265 -8.45 -27.45 -6.19
N ALA A 266 -9.13 -27.49 -5.06
CA ALA A 266 -8.54 -27.87 -3.78
C ALA A 266 -7.70 -29.16 -3.88
N GLY A 267 -6.46 -29.12 -3.40
CA GLY A 267 -5.50 -30.23 -3.45
C GLY A 267 -4.71 -30.35 -4.77
N SER A 268 -4.96 -29.49 -5.76
CA SER A 268 -4.18 -29.41 -7.01
C SER A 268 -3.04 -28.38 -6.92
N GLU A 269 -2.37 -28.13 -8.04
CA GLU A 269 -1.38 -27.06 -8.21
C GLU A 269 -1.70 -26.25 -9.46
N VAL A 270 -1.45 -24.95 -9.41
CA VAL A 270 -1.53 -24.05 -10.56
C VAL A 270 -0.12 -23.64 -10.97
N VAL A 271 0.19 -23.74 -12.27
CA VAL A 271 1.46 -23.26 -12.82
C VAL A 271 1.32 -21.82 -13.28
N VAL A 272 2.26 -20.98 -12.86
CA VAL A 272 2.43 -19.60 -13.33
C VAL A 272 3.81 -19.43 -13.95
N ASP A 273 3.88 -18.71 -15.07
CA ASP A 273 5.06 -18.56 -15.90
C ASP A 273 5.34 -17.08 -16.17
N ALA A 274 6.49 -16.60 -15.70
CA ALA A 274 6.96 -15.23 -15.89
C ALA A 274 8.14 -15.12 -16.88
N GLY A 275 8.42 -16.17 -17.64
CA GLY A 275 9.58 -16.24 -18.54
C GLY A 275 9.52 -15.31 -19.76
N GLN A 276 8.42 -14.58 -19.95
CA GLN A 276 8.31 -13.51 -20.96
C GLN A 276 8.59 -12.11 -20.39
N SER A 277 9.00 -12.03 -19.12
CA SER A 277 9.42 -10.76 -18.52
C SER A 277 10.73 -10.27 -19.14
N VAL A 278 10.86 -8.96 -19.30
CA VAL A 278 12.02 -8.33 -19.92
C VAL A 278 12.45 -7.11 -19.14
N ASP A 279 13.74 -6.83 -19.20
CA ASP A 279 14.30 -5.56 -18.74
C ASP A 279 14.44 -4.59 -19.94
N PRO A 280 13.95 -3.34 -19.84
CA PRO A 280 14.04 -2.39 -20.95
C PRO A 280 15.48 -1.89 -21.22
N ASP A 281 16.36 -1.96 -20.23
CA ASP A 281 17.76 -1.52 -20.31
C ASP A 281 18.70 -2.69 -20.67
N GLY A 282 18.19 -3.93 -20.63
CA GLY A 282 18.90 -5.15 -20.99
C GLY A 282 19.58 -5.83 -19.80
N ASP A 283 19.21 -5.47 -18.58
CA ASP A 283 19.76 -6.02 -17.35
C ASP A 283 19.24 -7.45 -17.06
N GLU A 284 20.03 -8.24 -16.32
CA GLU A 284 19.60 -9.56 -15.86
C GLU A 284 18.48 -9.46 -14.83
N LEU A 285 17.50 -10.37 -14.90
CA LEU A 285 16.34 -10.41 -14.01
C LEU A 285 16.43 -11.54 -12.98
N THR A 286 16.08 -11.23 -11.72
CA THR A 286 15.89 -12.19 -10.63
C THR A 286 14.41 -12.30 -10.28
N PHE A 287 13.93 -13.53 -10.09
CA PHE A 287 12.52 -13.84 -9.79
C PHE A 287 12.37 -14.39 -8.37
N ASN A 288 11.52 -13.76 -7.57
CA ASN A 288 11.22 -14.17 -6.20
C ASN A 288 9.71 -14.36 -6.02
N TRP A 289 9.29 -15.60 -5.73
CA TRP A 289 7.89 -15.94 -5.53
C TRP A 289 7.56 -16.02 -4.04
N ILE A 290 6.69 -15.12 -3.60
CA ILE A 290 6.32 -14.94 -2.19
C ILE A 290 4.88 -15.43 -2.01
N TYR A 291 4.66 -16.38 -1.12
CA TYR A 291 3.33 -16.59 -0.55
C TYR A 291 3.05 -15.48 0.47
N TYR A 292 1.91 -14.80 0.34
CA TYR A 292 1.51 -13.72 1.23
C TYR A 292 0.32 -14.17 2.10
N PRO A 293 0.57 -14.87 3.22
CA PRO A 293 -0.49 -15.48 4.04
C PRO A 293 -1.38 -14.46 4.74
N GLU A 294 -0.87 -13.29 5.11
CA GLU A 294 -1.62 -12.33 5.93
C GLU A 294 -2.87 -11.73 5.25
N PRO A 295 -2.87 -11.43 3.94
CA PRO A 295 -4.09 -11.16 3.18
C PRO A 295 -4.79 -12.42 2.66
N SER A 296 -4.18 -13.60 2.75
CA SER A 296 -4.77 -14.84 2.26
C SER A 296 -5.83 -15.34 3.21
N THR A 297 -7.06 -15.45 2.70
CA THR A 297 -8.20 -16.09 3.33
C THR A 297 -8.59 -15.56 4.72
N ILE A 298 -9.85 -15.74 5.13
CA ILE A 298 -10.28 -15.27 6.46
C ILE A 298 -9.77 -16.22 7.56
N ASN A 299 -9.59 -15.77 8.81
CA ASN A 299 -9.31 -16.65 9.96
C ASN A 299 -8.04 -17.54 9.86
N GLY A 300 -6.98 -17.03 9.24
CA GLY A 300 -5.66 -17.67 9.20
C GLY A 300 -5.48 -18.60 8.00
N ALA A 301 -4.51 -18.25 7.17
CA ALA A 301 -4.14 -19.05 6.01
C ALA A 301 -3.27 -20.24 6.42
N PRO A 302 -3.47 -21.43 5.83
CA PRO A 302 -2.50 -22.51 5.97
C PRO A 302 -1.16 -22.08 5.37
N ASP A 303 -0.06 -22.62 5.92
CA ASP A 303 1.24 -22.50 5.29
C ASP A 303 1.22 -23.23 3.94
N VAL A 304 1.80 -22.59 2.92
CA VAL A 304 2.01 -23.22 1.63
C VAL A 304 3.42 -22.99 1.15
N ASN A 305 3.96 -23.99 0.45
CA ASN A 305 5.29 -23.92 -0.13
C ASN A 305 5.19 -23.76 -1.64
N VAL A 306 5.63 -22.62 -2.15
CA VAL A 306 5.76 -22.39 -3.58
C VAL A 306 6.97 -23.15 -4.10
N THR A 307 6.78 -23.92 -5.18
CA THR A 307 7.91 -24.62 -5.84
C THR A 307 8.29 -23.87 -7.11
N THR A 308 9.50 -23.34 -7.16
CA THR A 308 10.02 -22.60 -8.33
C THR A 308 10.80 -23.50 -9.28
N PHE A 309 10.76 -23.19 -10.58
CA PHE A 309 11.49 -23.91 -11.63
C PHE A 309 11.74 -23.00 -12.84
N GLY A 310 12.57 -23.47 -13.77
CA GLY A 310 13.14 -22.63 -14.83
C GLY A 310 14.61 -22.29 -14.51
N SER A 311 15.36 -21.84 -15.50
CA SER A 311 16.80 -21.57 -15.31
C SER A 311 17.08 -20.39 -14.37
N LEU A 312 16.10 -19.48 -14.24
CA LEU A 312 16.16 -18.29 -13.39
C LEU A 312 15.11 -18.35 -12.26
N GLY A 313 14.35 -19.46 -12.14
CA GLY A 313 13.20 -19.55 -11.24
C GLY A 313 11.99 -18.76 -11.72
N GLU A 314 11.92 -18.47 -13.03
CA GLU A 314 10.89 -17.64 -13.66
C GLU A 314 9.50 -18.28 -13.69
N LYS A 315 9.37 -19.55 -13.26
CA LYS A 315 8.09 -20.27 -13.16
C LYS A 315 7.87 -20.80 -11.76
N ALA A 316 6.61 -20.91 -11.36
CA ALA A 316 6.25 -21.46 -10.06
C ALA A 316 5.02 -22.38 -10.12
N ARG A 317 5.00 -23.37 -9.23
CA ARG A 317 3.82 -24.18 -8.88
C ARG A 317 3.25 -23.63 -7.59
N LEU A 318 2.03 -23.11 -7.68
CA LEU A 318 1.24 -22.61 -6.56
C LEU A 318 0.35 -23.76 -6.07
N PRO A 319 0.59 -24.32 -4.88
CA PRO A 319 -0.30 -25.33 -4.33
C PRO A 319 -1.66 -24.71 -4.00
N VAL A 320 -2.72 -25.46 -4.24
CA VAL A 320 -4.11 -25.06 -3.94
C VAL A 320 -4.53 -25.76 -2.65
N PRO A 321 -4.61 -25.05 -1.51
CA PRO A 321 -4.85 -25.70 -0.22
C PRO A 321 -6.24 -26.35 -0.16
N ILE A 322 -6.34 -27.46 0.57
CA ILE A 322 -7.62 -28.04 0.93
C ILE A 322 -8.12 -27.32 2.18
N ILE A 323 -9.14 -26.48 2.02
CA ILE A 323 -9.76 -25.77 3.14
C ILE A 323 -11.00 -26.54 3.61
N ASN A 324 -10.92 -27.14 4.80
CA ASN A 324 -12.05 -27.83 5.43
C ASN A 324 -12.88 -26.86 6.29
N ARG A 325 -13.50 -25.85 5.67
CA ARG A 325 -14.50 -25.00 6.35
C ARG A 325 -15.57 -24.54 5.40
N THR A 326 -16.77 -24.31 5.92
CA THR A 326 -17.86 -23.67 5.19
C THR A 326 -17.57 -22.18 5.08
N CYS A 327 -17.34 -21.73 3.86
CA CYS A 327 -17.40 -20.31 3.50
C CYS A 327 -18.87 -19.89 3.61
N GLU A 328 -19.21 -19.03 4.57
CA GLU A 328 -20.57 -18.51 4.63
C GLU A 328 -20.89 -17.76 3.33
N ALA A 329 -22.04 -18.05 2.74
CA ALA A 329 -22.46 -17.42 1.49
C ALA A 329 -22.51 -15.89 1.65
N GLY A 330 -21.79 -15.18 0.78
CA GLY A 330 -21.70 -13.72 0.82
C GLY A 330 -20.44 -13.15 1.48
N ILE A 331 -19.51 -13.98 1.96
CA ILE A 331 -18.16 -13.52 2.33
C ILE A 331 -17.25 -13.63 1.09
N GLU A 332 -16.99 -12.50 0.43
CA GLU A 332 -15.92 -12.41 -0.57
C GLU A 332 -14.57 -12.80 0.07
N HIS A 333 -13.70 -13.47 -0.69
CA HIS A 333 -12.33 -13.83 -0.31
C HIS A 333 -12.12 -14.97 0.71
N CYS A 334 -13.14 -15.74 1.08
CA CYS A 334 -12.96 -16.93 1.94
C CYS A 334 -12.04 -18.01 1.34
N ASP A 335 -11.90 -18.05 0.02
CA ASP A 335 -11.11 -19.05 -0.73
C ASP A 335 -10.06 -18.38 -1.63
N LEU A 336 -9.53 -17.25 -1.17
CA LEU A 336 -8.55 -16.46 -1.91
C LEU A 336 -7.17 -16.54 -1.27
N PHE A 337 -6.18 -16.92 -2.06
CA PHE A 337 -4.77 -16.93 -1.66
C PHE A 337 -3.98 -15.93 -2.46
N HIS A 338 -3.13 -15.16 -1.78
CA HIS A 338 -2.29 -14.15 -2.38
C HIS A 338 -0.87 -14.66 -2.54
N PHE A 339 -0.37 -14.54 -3.75
CA PHE A 339 1.04 -14.70 -4.05
C PHE A 339 1.56 -13.40 -4.67
N ILE A 340 2.83 -13.10 -4.46
CA ILE A 340 3.52 -11.98 -5.09
C ILE A 340 4.69 -12.55 -5.86
N LEU A 341 4.75 -12.23 -7.15
CA LEU A 341 6.00 -12.29 -7.89
C LEU A 341 6.71 -10.95 -7.73
N GLU A 342 7.92 -10.97 -7.21
CA GLU A 342 8.87 -9.86 -7.18
C GLU A 342 9.94 -10.10 -8.25
N VAL A 343 10.06 -9.20 -9.23
CA VAL A 343 11.09 -9.25 -10.27
C VAL A 343 11.99 -8.05 -10.13
N THR A 344 13.29 -8.28 -9.95
CA THR A 344 14.28 -7.23 -9.76
C THR A 344 15.37 -7.34 -10.80
N ASP A 345 15.74 -6.22 -11.42
CA ASP A 345 16.87 -6.15 -12.35
C ASP A 345 18.24 -6.14 -11.62
N SER A 346 19.31 -6.14 -12.41
CA SER A 346 20.69 -6.00 -11.95
C SER A 346 21.28 -4.61 -12.18
N GLY A 347 20.44 -3.64 -12.54
CA GLY A 347 20.81 -2.26 -12.78
C GLY A 347 21.21 -1.51 -11.51
N SER A 348 21.52 -0.22 -11.66
CA SER A 348 22.02 0.62 -10.55
C SER A 348 21.22 1.93 -10.37
N PRO A 349 20.48 2.10 -9.26
CA PRO A 349 20.16 1.06 -8.26
C PRO A 349 19.25 -0.02 -8.88
N PRO A 350 19.18 -1.23 -8.29
CA PRO A 350 18.34 -2.29 -8.83
C PRO A 350 16.86 -1.96 -8.61
N LEU A 351 16.04 -2.07 -9.65
CA LEU A 351 14.62 -1.73 -9.62
C LEU A 351 13.73 -2.96 -9.64
N THR A 352 12.60 -2.85 -8.95
CA THR A 352 11.71 -3.98 -8.66
C THR A 352 10.31 -3.69 -9.17
N THR A 353 9.75 -4.63 -9.93
CA THR A 353 8.33 -4.65 -10.29
C THR A 353 7.66 -5.90 -9.76
N TYR A 354 6.42 -5.75 -9.30
CA TYR A 354 5.64 -6.82 -8.72
C TYR A 354 4.54 -7.28 -9.65
N ARG A 355 4.08 -8.53 -9.46
CA ARG A 355 2.76 -8.98 -9.88
C ARG A 355 2.10 -9.71 -8.73
N ARG A 356 0.97 -9.21 -8.27
CA ARG A 356 0.11 -9.95 -7.34
C ARG A 356 -0.74 -10.96 -8.11
N ILE A 357 -0.65 -12.21 -7.69
CA ILE A 357 -1.45 -13.33 -8.19
C ILE A 357 -2.50 -13.67 -7.13
N LEU A 358 -3.75 -13.72 -7.57
CA LEU A 358 -4.91 -14.09 -6.78
C LEU A 358 -5.34 -15.51 -7.16
N LEU A 359 -5.08 -16.48 -6.30
CA LEU A 359 -5.51 -17.86 -6.49
C LEU A 359 -6.88 -18.06 -5.84
N HIS A 360 -7.88 -18.28 -6.68
CA HIS A 360 -9.24 -18.63 -6.29
C HIS A 360 -9.37 -20.16 -6.21
N VAL A 361 -9.78 -20.67 -5.05
CA VAL A 361 -10.03 -22.11 -4.87
C VAL A 361 -11.46 -22.44 -5.29
N ALA A 362 -11.61 -23.36 -6.25
CA ALA A 362 -12.89 -23.94 -6.61
C ALA A 362 -13.19 -25.16 -5.72
N GLU A 363 -14.44 -25.30 -5.27
CA GLU A 363 -14.91 -26.51 -4.58
C GLU A 363 -14.79 -27.74 -5.51
N SER A 364 -14.28 -28.85 -4.98
CA SER A 364 -14.18 -30.11 -5.70
C SER A 364 -15.58 -30.77 -5.82
N GLY A 365 -16.35 -30.40 -6.85
CA GLY A 365 -17.58 -31.13 -7.20
C GLY A 365 -18.80 -30.35 -7.68
N GLY A 366 -18.66 -29.12 -8.18
CA GLY A 366 -19.76 -28.43 -8.86
C GLY A 366 -20.19 -29.17 -10.13
N LYS A 367 -21.32 -29.88 -10.08
CA LYS A 367 -22.10 -30.27 -11.27
C LYS A 367 -22.90 -29.10 -11.79
#